data_AF-A0A6L9ZDV7-F1
#
_entry.id   AF-A0A6L9ZDV7-F1
#
_cell.length_a   1.000
_cell.length_b   1.000
_cell.length_c   1.000
_cell.angle_alpha   90.00
_cell.angle_beta   90.00
_cell.angle_gamma   90.00
#
_symmetry.space_group_name_H-M   'P 1'
#
loop_
_entity.id
_entity.type
_entity.pdbx_description
1 polymer ?
#
loop_
_entity_poly.entity_id
_entity_poly.type
_entity_poly.pdbx_seq_one_letter_code
_entity_poly.pdbx_strand_id
1 'polypeptide(L)' 'MATNTQSHFAPYLRHRGNTVEEQIKLNQPALAWLRKRLEEEITQEEAKIRQEDLEKFKQILDSFRPEGSKLYS' A
#
# COMPACT_ATOMS: atom_id res chain seq x y z
N MET A 1 -29.39 -9.70 10.24
CA MET A 1 -28.76 -9.30 11.52
C MET A 1 -27.31 -9.78 11.46
N ALA A 2 -26.35 -8.90 11.19
CA ALA A 2 -24.94 -9.29 11.13
C ALA A 2 -24.48 -9.72 12.53
N THR A 3 -24.01 -10.96 12.65
CA THR A 3 -23.51 -11.51 13.91
C THR A 3 -22.31 -10.69 14.37
N ASN A 4 -22.40 -10.13 15.58
CA ASN A 4 -21.36 -9.34 16.21
C ASN A 4 -20.23 -10.29 16.67
N THR A 5 -19.42 -10.76 15.73
CA THR A 5 -18.18 -11.48 16.05
C THR A 5 -17.21 -10.44 16.60
N GLN A 6 -17.00 -10.46 17.92
CA GLN A 6 -15.92 -9.72 18.55
C GLN A 6 -14.61 -10.10 17.86
N SER A 7 -14.10 -9.20 17.02
CA SER A 7 -12.81 -9.39 16.38
C SER A 7 -11.76 -9.44 17.48
N HIS A 8 -11.04 -10.57 17.58
CA HIS A 8 -9.91 -10.75 18.49
C HIS A 8 -8.88 -9.59 18.36
N PHE A 9 -8.84 -8.96 17.18
CA PHE A 9 -7.93 -7.86 16.89
C PHE A 9 -8.48 -6.47 17.22
N ALA A 10 -9.76 -6.35 17.60
CA ALA A 10 -10.39 -5.06 17.90
C ALA A 10 -9.59 -4.18 18.88
N PRO A 11 -8.96 -4.71 19.96
CA PRO A 11 -8.13 -3.91 20.86
C PRO A 11 -6.91 -3.25 20.19
N TYR A 12 -6.44 -3.80 19.07
CA TYR A 12 -5.27 -3.31 18.33
C TYR A 12 -5.64 -2.37 17.18
N LEU A 13 -6.91 -2.26 16.82
CA LEU A 13 -7.39 -1.47 15.69
C LEU A 13 -7.89 -0.10 16.14
N ARG A 14 -6.95 0.83 16.38
CA ARG A 14 -7.19 2.19 16.88
C ARG A 14 -8.24 3.00 16.10
N HIS A 15 -8.47 2.69 14.82
CA HIS A 15 -9.38 3.41 13.91
C HIS A 15 -10.49 2.51 13.35
N ARG A 16 -10.88 1.47 14.10
CA ARG A 16 -12.02 0.62 13.73
C ARG A 16 -13.33 1.23 14.23
N GLY A 17 -14.23 1.54 13.30
CA GLY A 17 -15.61 1.91 13.61
C GLY A 17 -16.43 0.68 14.03
N ASN A 18 -17.45 0.91 14.85
CA ASN A 18 -18.41 -0.11 15.27
C ASN A 18 -19.53 -0.31 14.24
N THR A 19 -19.77 0.70 13.38
CA THR A 19 -20.67 0.61 12.23
C THR A 19 -19.96 0.98 10.92
N VAL A 20 -20.62 0.70 9.80
CA VAL A 20 -20.13 1.06 8.47
C VAL A 20 -20.05 2.57 8.32
N GLU A 21 -21.05 3.31 8.78
CA GLU A 21 -21.11 4.77 8.72
C GLU A 21 -19.98 5.41 9.55
N GLU A 22 -19.71 4.85 10.73
CA GLU A 22 -18.59 5.27 11.57
C GLU A 22 -17.25 5.01 10.87
N GLN A 23 -17.07 3.83 10.26
CA GLN A 23 -15.85 3.51 9.52
C GLN A 23 -15.67 4.42 8.29
N ILE A 24 -16.74 4.75 7.57
CA ILE A 24 -16.71 5.69 6.44
C ILE A 24 -16.24 7.07 6.90
N LYS A 25 -16.71 7.54 8.06
CA LYS A 25 -16.28 8.81 8.65
C LYS A 25 -14.80 8.77 9.08
N LEU A 26 -14.38 7.70 9.75
CA LEU A 26 -12.99 7.50 10.17
C LEU A 26 -12.02 7.42 8.99
N ASN A 27 -12.48 6.92 7.84
CA ASN A 27 -11.66 6.79 6.63
C ASN A 27 -11.52 8.10 5.83
N GLN A 28 -12.31 9.15 6.11
CA GLN A 28 -12.28 10.39 5.31
C GLN A 28 -10.88 11.04 5.20
N PRO A 29 -10.07 11.14 6.28
CA PRO A 29 -8.73 11.70 6.17
C PRO A 29 -7.80 10.87 5.28
N ALA A 30 -7.89 9.53 5.36
CA ALA A 30 -7.09 8.64 4.51
C ALA A 30 -7.50 8.75 3.03
N LEU A 31 -8.80 8.90 2.76
CA LEU A 31 -9.32 9.14 1.41
C LEU A 31 -8.85 10.48 0.85
N ALA A 32 -8.85 11.55 1.66
CA ALA A 32 -8.34 12.86 1.25
C ALA A 32 -6.83 12.81 0.93
N TRP A 33 -6.05 12.15 1.79
CA TRP A 33 -4.62 11.92 1.54
C TRP A 33 -4.40 11.13 0.25
N LEU A 34 -5.17 10.06 0.03
CA LEU A 34 -5.05 9.23 -1.17
C LEU A 34 -5.38 10.03 -2.44
N ARG A 35 -6.45 10.83 -2.42
CA ARG A 35 -6.78 11.72 -3.56
C ARG A 35 -5.65 12.67 -3.88
N LYS A 36 -5.12 13.35 -2.87
CA LYS A 36 -3.96 14.23 -3.04
C LYS A 36 -2.77 13.49 -3.66
N ARG A 37 -2.48 12.28 -3.20
CA ARG A 37 -1.39 11.45 -3.75
C ARG A 37 -1.61 11.00 -5.19
N LEU A 38 -2.86 10.79 -5.60
CA LEU A 38 -3.19 10.43 -6.98
C LEU A 38 -3.14 11.64 -7.93
N GLU A 39 -3.45 12.83 -7.40
CA GLU A 39 -3.38 14.10 -8.14
C GLU A 39 -1.96 14.68 -8.21
N GLU A 40 -1.05 14.27 -7.31
CA GLU A 40 0.36 14.63 -7.36
C GLU A 40 0.99 14.09 -8.66
N GLU A 41 1.22 14.98 -9.63
CA GLU A 41 1.97 14.66 -10.83
C GLU A 41 3.41 14.31 -10.46
N ILE A 42 3.84 13.11 -10.87
CA ILE A 42 5.23 12.69 -10.72
C ILE A 42 6.06 13.50 -11.70
N THR A 43 7.04 14.25 -11.19
CA THR A 43 7.97 14.97 -12.05
C THR A 43 8.76 14.00 -12.93
N GLN A 44 9.22 14.44 -14.10
CA GLN A 44 10.05 13.59 -14.96
C GLN A 44 11.31 13.06 -14.26
N GLU A 45 11.91 13.89 -13.39
CA GLU A 45 13.08 13.50 -12.61
C GLU A 45 12.74 12.40 -11.60
N GLU A 46 11.64 12.55 -10.87
CA GLU A 46 11.19 11.52 -9.93
C GLU A 46 10.79 10.23 -10.65
N ALA A 47 10.17 10.32 -11.84
CA ALA A 47 9.85 9.15 -12.65
C ALA A 47 11.12 8.39 -13.06
N LYS A 48 12.18 9.12 -13.42
CA LYS A 48 13.48 8.53 -13.75
C LYS A 48 14.11 7.83 -12.53
N ILE A 49 14.12 8.48 -11.38
CA ILE A 49 14.65 7.88 -10.13
C ILE A 49 13.88 6.59 -9.78
N ARG A 50 12.55 6.62 -9.85
CA ARG A 50 11.71 5.43 -9.59
C ARG A 50 12.02 4.29 -10.56
N GLN A 51 12.28 4.60 -11.83
CA GLN A 51 12.67 3.59 -12.82
C GLN A 51 14.04 2.99 -12.48
N GLU A 52 15.03 3.81 -12.13
CA GLU A 52 16.36 3.34 -11.72
C GLU A 52 16.30 2.46 -10.47
N ASP A 53 15.50 2.85 -9.48
CA ASP A 53 15.31 2.08 -8.25
C ASP A 53 14.61 0.75 -8.52
N LEU A 54 13.65 0.72 -9.44
CA LEU A 54 13.00 -0.52 -9.86
C LEU A 54 14.00 -1.47 -10.54
N GLU A 55 14.89 -0.96 -11.41
CA GLU A 55 15.91 -1.79 -12.05
C GLU A 55 16.92 -2.33 -11.02
N LYS A 56 17.35 -1.51 -10.05
CA LYS A 56 18.21 -1.98 -8.94
C LYS A 56 17.51 -3.06 -8.13
N PHE A 57 16.24 -2.89 -7.81
CA PHE A 57 15.46 -3.87 -7.06
C PHE A 57 15.39 -5.22 -7.80
N LYS A 58 15.12 -5.21 -9.10
CA LYS A 58 15.12 -6.42 -9.94
C LYS A 58 16.48 -7.13 -9.89
N GLN A 59 17.56 -6.37 -10.08
CA GLN A 59 18.93 -6.90 -10.02
C GLN A 59 19.26 -7.51 -8.65
N ILE A 60 18.86 -6.84 -7.57
CA ILE A 60 19.05 -7.32 -6.19
C ILE A 60 18.31 -8.65 -6.02
N LEU A 61 17.02 -8.72 -6.39
CA LEU A 61 16.25 -9.95 -6.27
C LEU A 61 16.85 -11.10 -7.06
N ASP A 62 17.30 -10.86 -8.29
CA ASP A 62 17.87 -11.91 -9.14
C ASP A 62 19.30 -12.29 -8.74
N SER A 63 20.04 -11.43 -8.04
CA SER A 63 21.35 -11.78 -7.49
C SER A 63 21.28 -12.84 -6.39
N PHE A 64 20.16 -12.94 -5.67
CA PHE A 64 19.90 -13.98 -4.68
C PHE A 64 19.31 -15.27 -5.30
N ARG A 65 19.08 -15.31 -6.61
CA ARG A 65 18.43 -16.43 -7.30
C ARG A 65 19.45 -17.25 -8.10
N PRO A 66 19.37 -18.59 -8.06
CA PRO A 66 20.16 -19.45 -8.93
C PRO A 66 19.97 -19.14 -10.41
N GLU A 67 21.01 -19.40 -11.21
CA GLU A 67 20.95 -19.30 -12.66
C GLU A 67 19.82 -20.20 -13.22
N GLY A 68 19.00 -19.66 -14.12
CA GLY A 68 17.78 -20.32 -14.62
C GLY A 68 16.51 -20.10 -13.78
N SER A 69 16.60 -19.44 -12.62
CA SER A 69 15.45 -19.12 -11.74
C SER A 69 15.23 -17.61 -11.53
N LYS A 70 15.92 -16.78 -12.33
CA LYS A 70 15.75 -15.32 -12.35
C LYS A 70 14.33 -14.96 -12.79
N LEU A 71 13.75 -13.96 -12.15
CA LEU A 71 12.41 -13.46 -12.48
C LEU A 71 12.45 -12.34 -13.52
N TYR A 72 13.53 -11.58 -13.54
CA TYR A 72 13.70 -10.46 -14.43
C TYR A 72 14.89 -10.77 -15.37
N SER A 73 14.73 -10.43 -16.64
CA SER A 73 15.67 -10.73 -17.72
C SER A 73 15.91 -9.49 -18.56
#